data_AF-A0A969IJE2-F1
#
_entry.id   AF-A0A969IJE2-F1
#
_cell.length_a   1.000
_cell.length_b   1.000
_cell.length_c   1.000
_cell.angle_alpha   90.00
_cell.angle_beta   90.00
_cell.angle_gamma   90.00
#
_symmetry.space_group_name_H-M   'P 1'
#
loop_
_entity.id
_entity.type
_entity.pdbx_description
1 polymer ?
#
loop_
_entity_poly.entity_id
_entity_poly.type
_entity_poly.pdbx_seq_one_letter_code
_entity_poly.pdbx_strand_id
1 'polypeptide(L)'
;MKNRLAPTNLQLYTFLSSMPIIDFLLNYILYDERIFREWAIWLISFPLIFIIGLGSWRGHVFIGNYIKTKYPEINQTKTRILLLVFCLIPFMSLSVTIIFFVYDKLNILDYKHNYDDLKQGLLVGFCVNLIYETLYEADYVLEKYKESVEEKHNIRQLSIHQEFDSLKSQVNPHFLFNCFNTLSSLISEDRKKAEKFLNELSKVYRYLLRNNEDGLSTVENEIRFIRSYYQLLQTRHGEAVQLNIEIDKRYEPYLLPLAFPAIAG
;
A
#
# COMPACT_ATOMS: atom_id res chain seq x y z
N MET A 1 -10.90 10.48 14.30
CA MET A 1 -9.43 10.31 14.16
C MET A 1 -8.93 9.50 15.33
N LYS A 2 -8.41 8.28 15.11
CA LYS A 2 -7.72 7.50 16.17
C LYS A 2 -6.57 8.34 16.72
N ASN A 3 -6.46 8.45 18.05
CA ASN A 3 -5.38 9.19 18.68
C ASN A 3 -4.05 8.49 18.38
N ARG A 4 -3.27 9.02 17.43
CA ARG A 4 -2.02 8.38 16.95
C ARG A 4 -0.92 8.31 18.00
N LEU A 5 -1.09 8.97 19.16
CA LEU A 5 -0.17 8.97 20.30
C LEU A 5 -0.61 8.04 21.45
N ALA A 6 -1.80 7.42 21.34
CA ALA A 6 -2.28 6.45 22.31
C ALA A 6 -1.55 5.10 22.12
N PRO A 7 -1.37 4.31 23.20
CA PRO A 7 -0.82 2.97 23.09
C PRO A 7 -1.70 2.07 22.21
N THR A 8 -1.06 1.21 21.41
CA THR A 8 -1.75 0.13 20.70
C THR A 8 -2.11 -1.01 21.66
N ASN A 9 -3.03 -1.88 21.25
CA ASN A 9 -3.36 -3.09 22.03
C ASN A 9 -2.12 -3.96 22.24
N LEU A 10 -1.26 -4.08 21.22
CA LEU A 10 0.00 -4.81 21.32
C LEU A 10 0.91 -4.21 22.40
N GLN A 11 1.09 -2.89 22.42
CA GLN A 11 1.89 -2.18 23.43
C GLN A 11 1.35 -2.38 24.85
N LEU A 12 0.02 -2.44 25.02
CA LEU A 12 -0.61 -2.65 26.31
C LEU A 12 -0.46 -4.09 26.81
N TYR A 13 -0.70 -5.08 25.94
CA TYR A 13 -0.58 -6.50 26.31
C TYR A 13 0.86 -6.89 26.63
N THR A 14 1.81 -6.43 25.81
CA THR A 14 3.23 -6.67 26.04
C THR A 14 3.68 -6.09 27.37
N PHE A 15 3.30 -4.85 27.70
CA PHE A 15 3.56 -4.25 29.00
C PHE A 15 2.98 -5.06 30.17
N LEU A 16 1.69 -5.39 30.12
CA LEU A 16 1.03 -6.13 31.21
C LEU A 16 1.65 -7.52 31.43
N SER A 17 2.10 -8.17 30.36
CA SER A 17 2.73 -9.50 30.44
C SER A 17 4.15 -9.47 31.00
N SER A 18 4.92 -8.41 30.73
CA SER A 18 6.36 -8.39 31.03
C SER A 18 6.75 -7.53 32.21
N MET A 19 5.95 -6.52 32.54
CA MET A 19 6.24 -5.63 33.66
C MET A 19 6.42 -6.41 34.97
N PRO A 20 5.62 -7.44 35.31
CA PRO A 20 5.86 -8.26 36.51
C PRO A 20 7.21 -8.97 36.51
N ILE A 21 7.70 -9.40 35.34
CA ILE A 21 9.00 -10.08 35.19
C ILE A 21 10.13 -9.06 35.36
N ILE A 22 10.01 -7.89 34.73
CA ILE A 22 11.00 -6.81 34.83
C ILE A 22 11.06 -6.29 36.26
N ASP A 23 9.90 -6.10 36.91
CA ASP A 23 9.78 -5.67 38.29
C ASP A 23 10.47 -6.67 39.24
N PHE A 24 10.21 -7.96 39.07
CA PHE A 24 10.90 -9.01 39.82
C PHE A 24 12.42 -8.98 39.62
N LEU A 25 12.89 -8.86 38.37
CA LEU A 25 14.32 -8.81 38.05
C LEU A 25 15.00 -7.58 38.67
N LEU A 26 14.38 -6.40 38.59
CA LEU A 26 14.93 -5.19 39.19
C LEU A 26 14.96 -5.26 40.71
N ASN A 27 13.92 -5.81 41.35
CA ASN A 27 13.92 -6.06 42.79
C ASN A 27 15.01 -7.06 43.21
N TYR A 28 15.21 -8.12 42.43
CA TYR A 28 16.29 -9.09 42.66
C TYR A 28 17.67 -8.43 42.51
N ILE A 29 17.85 -7.53 41.54
CA ILE A 29 19.11 -6.76 41.41
C ILE A 29 19.34 -5.83 42.60
N LEU A 30 18.29 -5.20 43.13
CA LEU A 30 18.41 -4.25 44.25
C LEU A 30 18.62 -4.94 45.61
N TYR A 31 18.03 -6.11 45.83
CA TYR A 31 17.95 -6.73 47.16
C TYR A 31 18.43 -8.19 47.22
N ASP A 32 18.80 -8.79 46.10
CA ASP A 32 19.24 -10.19 45.98
C ASP A 32 18.25 -11.15 46.69
N GLU A 33 18.73 -12.16 47.42
CA GLU A 33 17.89 -13.11 48.15
C GLU A 33 16.99 -12.48 49.23
N ARG A 34 17.21 -11.21 49.63
CA ARG A 34 16.36 -10.57 50.65
C ARG A 34 14.91 -10.47 50.19
N ILE A 35 14.64 -10.44 48.88
CA ILE A 35 13.27 -10.44 48.34
C ILE A 35 12.45 -11.64 48.83
N PHE A 36 13.08 -12.78 49.14
CA PHE A 36 12.38 -13.97 49.63
C PHE A 36 12.23 -14.02 51.16
N ARG A 37 12.98 -13.17 51.88
CA ARG A 37 13.05 -13.17 53.34
C ARG A 37 12.29 -12.00 53.96
N GLU A 38 12.22 -10.86 53.27
CA GLU A 38 11.63 -9.62 53.77
C GLU A 38 10.36 -9.25 52.99
N TRP A 39 9.19 -9.51 53.59
CA TRP A 39 7.89 -9.16 53.00
C TRP A 39 7.71 -7.64 52.76
N ALA A 40 8.45 -6.79 53.49
CA ALA A 40 8.43 -5.35 53.30
C ALA A 40 8.87 -4.92 51.88
N ILE A 41 9.77 -5.69 51.24
CA ILE A 41 10.20 -5.44 49.85
C ILE A 41 9.02 -5.57 48.89
N TRP A 42 8.19 -6.60 49.06
CA TRP A 42 7.01 -6.83 48.23
C TRP A 42 5.94 -5.74 48.36
N LEU A 43 5.83 -5.11 49.54
CA LEU A 43 4.84 -4.06 49.76
C LEU A 43 5.30 -2.67 49.34
N ILE A 44 6.60 -2.40 49.40
CA ILE A 44 7.15 -1.07 49.15
C ILE A 44 7.80 -1.01 47.77
N SER A 45 8.77 -1.88 47.52
CA SER A 45 9.64 -1.80 46.35
C SER A 45 8.92 -2.22 45.05
N PHE A 46 8.21 -3.35 45.06
CA PHE A 46 7.46 -3.82 43.89
C PHE A 46 6.43 -2.79 43.38
N PRO A 47 5.49 -2.26 44.20
CA PRO A 47 4.58 -1.23 43.73
C PRO A 47 5.28 0.04 43.26
N LEU A 48 6.38 0.44 43.92
CA LEU A 48 7.14 1.63 43.54
C LEU A 48 7.81 1.47 42.17
N ILE A 49 8.48 0.35 41.92
CA ILE A 49 9.09 0.05 40.61
C ILE A 49 7.99 -0.13 39.55
N PHE A 50 6.86 -0.75 39.88
CA PHE A 50 5.73 -0.87 38.96
C PHE A 50 5.21 0.52 38.51
N ILE A 51 5.01 1.45 39.45
CA ILE A 51 4.55 2.82 39.15
C ILE A 51 5.57 3.58 38.31
N ILE A 52 6.86 3.52 38.66
CA ILE A 52 7.92 4.18 37.91
C ILE A 52 8.03 3.57 36.50
N GLY A 53 7.95 2.24 36.39
CA GLY A 53 7.98 1.51 35.13
C GLY A 53 6.79 1.84 34.23
N LEU A 54 5.59 2.02 34.78
CA LEU A 54 4.42 2.47 34.03
C LEU A 54 4.63 3.88 33.45
N GLY A 55 5.23 4.79 34.22
CA GLY A 55 5.61 6.12 33.74
C GLY A 55 6.66 6.07 32.64
N SER A 56 7.71 5.28 32.83
CA SER A 56 8.77 5.08 31.83
C SER A 56 8.21 4.47 30.54
N TRP A 57 7.41 3.41 30.64
CA TRP A 57 6.75 2.78 29.49
C TRP A 57 5.86 3.77 28.75
N ARG A 58 5.09 4.60 29.46
CA ARG A 58 4.25 5.62 28.82
C ARG A 58 5.06 6.63 28.02
N GLY A 59 6.23 7.02 28.54
CA GLY A 59 7.21 7.87 27.86
C GLY A 59 7.76 7.22 26.59
N HIS A 60 8.17 5.95 26.67
CA HIS A 60 8.64 5.17 25.51
C HIS A 60 7.60 5.12 24.41
N VAL A 61 6.37 4.72 24.75
CA VAL A 61 5.25 4.64 23.81
C VAL A 61 4.98 6.00 23.17
N PHE A 62 5.02 7.08 23.95
CA PHE A 62 4.80 8.42 23.43
C PHE A 62 5.88 8.82 22.40
N ILE A 63 7.17 8.64 22.74
CA ILE A 63 8.29 8.97 21.85
C ILE A 63 8.22 8.11 20.58
N GLY A 64 8.02 6.79 20.72
CA GLY A 64 7.94 5.87 19.59
C GLY A 64 6.77 6.19 18.65
N ASN A 65 5.58 6.43 19.21
CA ASN A 65 4.40 6.75 18.41
C ASN A 65 4.48 8.15 17.77
N TYR A 66 5.16 9.10 18.43
CA TYR A 66 5.46 10.41 17.85
C TYR A 66 6.40 10.29 16.63
N ILE A 67 7.48 9.50 16.74
CA ILE A 67 8.38 9.22 15.62
C ILE A 67 7.63 8.55 14.46
N LYS A 68 6.79 7.55 14.75
CA LYS A 68 5.95 6.89 13.72
C LYS A 68 4.97 7.85 13.04
N THR A 69 4.41 8.80 13.79
CA THR A 69 3.53 9.81 13.21
C THR A 69 4.27 10.79 12.29
N LYS A 70 5.53 11.12 12.61
CA LYS A 70 6.38 12.02 11.82
C LYS A 70 6.99 11.33 10.59
N TYR A 71 7.24 10.03 10.65
CA TYR A 71 7.88 9.23 9.59
C TYR A 71 7.06 7.97 9.24
N PRO A 72 5.87 8.14 8.65
CA PRO A 72 4.90 7.04 8.50
C PRO A 72 5.23 6.05 7.37
N GLU A 73 6.13 6.40 6.45
CA GLU A 73 6.35 5.62 5.24
C GLU A 73 7.31 4.44 5.45
N ILE A 74 7.14 3.37 4.66
CA ILE A 74 8.00 2.17 4.74
C ILE A 74 9.45 2.52 4.35
N ASN A 75 9.66 3.40 3.37
CA ASN A 75 10.99 3.82 2.95
C ASN A 75 11.76 4.62 4.03
N GLN A 76 11.05 5.18 5.02
CA GLN A 76 11.61 5.93 6.15
C GLN A 76 11.99 5.05 7.35
N THR A 77 11.85 3.72 7.24
CA THR A 77 12.12 2.77 8.33
C THR A 77 13.53 2.91 8.91
N LYS A 78 14.56 3.11 8.07
CA LYS A 78 15.93 3.33 8.56
C LYS A 78 16.04 4.59 9.43
N THR A 79 15.41 5.68 9.01
CA THR A 79 15.38 6.93 9.77
C THR A 79 14.66 6.77 11.10
N ARG A 80 13.52 6.06 11.13
CA ARG A 80 12.81 5.75 12.38
C ARG A 80 13.69 4.96 13.34
N ILE A 81 14.29 3.87 12.89
CA ILE A 81 15.13 3.01 13.73
C ILE A 81 16.29 3.82 14.34
N LEU A 82 16.97 4.65 13.54
CA LEU A 82 18.04 5.52 14.05
C LEU A 82 17.55 6.50 15.12
N LEU A 83 16.37 7.10 14.92
CA LEU A 83 15.77 8.00 15.91
C LEU A 83 15.32 7.26 17.18
N LEU A 84 14.76 6.06 17.05
CA LEU A 84 14.36 5.22 18.19
C LEU A 84 15.59 4.88 19.03
N VAL A 85 16.69 4.44 18.40
CA VAL A 85 17.97 4.18 19.08
C VAL A 85 18.49 5.44 19.78
N PHE A 86 18.52 6.57 19.09
CA PHE A 86 19.08 7.81 19.64
C PHE A 86 18.22 8.44 20.75
N CYS A 87 16.90 8.24 20.73
CA CYS A 87 16.00 8.81 21.73
C CYS A 87 15.73 7.86 22.90
N LEU A 88 15.50 6.57 22.62
CA LEU A 88 14.97 5.64 23.62
C LEU A 88 16.06 4.98 24.47
N ILE A 89 17.26 4.75 23.93
CA ILE A 89 18.36 4.22 24.75
C ILE A 89 18.79 5.22 25.84
N PRO A 90 19.02 6.51 25.55
CA PRO A 90 19.32 7.49 26.60
C PRO A 90 18.15 7.67 27.58
N PHE A 91 16.92 7.62 27.09
CA PHE A 91 15.72 7.71 27.93
C PHE A 91 15.61 6.50 28.89
N MET A 92 15.86 5.28 28.41
CA MET A 92 15.98 4.09 29.26
C MET A 92 17.06 4.25 30.32
N SER A 93 18.27 4.60 29.90
CA SER A 93 19.42 4.75 30.79
C SER A 93 19.16 5.78 31.89
N LEU A 94 18.50 6.89 31.54
CA LEU A 94 18.08 7.90 32.48
C LEU A 94 17.03 7.34 33.47
N SER A 95 16.02 6.62 32.97
CA SER A 95 14.97 6.05 33.82
C SER A 95 15.53 5.05 34.84
N VAL A 96 16.44 4.16 34.43
CA VAL A 96 17.11 3.20 35.33
C VAL A 96 17.98 3.95 36.33
N THR A 97 18.81 4.89 35.88
CA THR A 97 19.69 5.65 36.78
C THR A 97 18.90 6.41 37.85
N ILE A 98 17.74 6.97 37.49
CA ILE A 98 16.84 7.64 38.44
C ILE A 98 16.31 6.66 39.49
N ILE A 99 15.92 5.44 39.11
CA ILE A 99 15.47 4.41 40.07
C ILE A 99 16.58 4.16 41.10
N PHE A 100 17.78 3.81 40.65
CA PHE A 100 18.91 3.51 41.54
C PHE A 100 19.30 4.71 42.42
N PHE A 101 19.26 5.93 41.88
CA PHE A 101 19.52 7.16 42.63
C PHE A 101 18.47 7.43 43.71
N VAL A 102 17.19 7.24 43.41
CA VAL A 102 16.09 7.42 44.38
C VAL A 102 16.20 6.39 45.51
N TYR A 103 16.48 5.13 45.18
CA TYR A 103 16.62 4.06 46.16
C TYR A 103 17.78 4.30 47.13
N ASP A 104 18.94 4.72 46.62
CA ASP A 104 20.11 5.06 47.43
C ASP A 104 19.87 6.33 48.27
N LYS A 105 19.37 7.41 47.65
CA LYS A 105 19.25 8.70 48.33
C LYS A 105 18.20 8.70 49.43
N LEU A 106 17.12 7.94 49.26
CA LEU A 106 16.08 7.79 50.26
C LEU A 106 16.32 6.62 51.22
N ASN A 107 17.41 5.86 51.05
CA ASN A 107 17.75 4.66 51.82
C ASN A 107 16.55 3.68 51.90
N ILE A 108 15.90 3.40 50.76
CA ILE A 108 14.70 2.57 50.72
C ILE A 108 15.07 1.14 51.11
N LEU A 109 14.54 0.66 52.25
CA LEU A 109 14.79 -0.69 52.78
C LEU A 109 16.29 -0.99 52.98
N ASP A 110 17.02 0.03 53.42
CA ASP A 110 18.48 -0.01 53.65
C ASP A 110 19.30 -0.38 52.40
N TYR A 111 18.79 -0.03 51.21
CA TYR A 111 19.55 -0.13 49.97
C TYR A 111 20.72 0.87 49.97
N LYS A 112 21.91 0.38 49.61
CA LYS A 112 23.11 1.19 49.42
C LYS A 112 23.58 1.08 47.98
N HIS A 113 23.98 2.20 47.39
CA HIS A 113 24.45 2.24 46.02
C HIS A 113 25.57 1.21 45.77
N ASN A 114 25.31 0.34 44.81
CA ASN A 114 26.28 -0.59 44.26
C ASN A 114 26.39 -0.38 42.75
N TYR A 115 27.63 -0.22 42.28
CA TYR A 115 27.92 0.03 40.88
C TYR A 115 27.59 -1.19 40.00
N ASP A 116 27.70 -2.40 40.52
CA ASP A 116 27.39 -3.61 39.76
C ASP A 116 25.89 -3.81 39.58
N ASP A 117 25.07 -3.42 40.56
CA ASP A 117 23.61 -3.48 40.46
C ASP A 117 23.10 -2.49 39.40
N LEU A 118 23.68 -1.28 39.34
CA LEU A 118 23.38 -0.31 38.29
C LEU A 118 23.75 -0.84 36.89
N LYS A 119 24.91 -1.49 36.72
CA LYS A 119 25.29 -2.09 35.43
C LYS A 119 24.30 -3.18 35.01
N GLN A 120 23.91 -4.06 35.93
CA GLN A 120 22.95 -5.12 35.66
C GLN A 120 21.58 -4.54 35.28
N GLY A 121 21.11 -3.53 36.01
CA GLY A 121 19.87 -2.81 35.70
C GLY A 121 19.90 -2.17 34.31
N LEU A 122 21.01 -1.51 33.95
CA LEU A 122 21.19 -0.93 32.61
C LEU A 122 21.23 -2.01 31.52
N LEU A 123 21.89 -3.14 31.76
CA LEU A 123 21.96 -4.26 30.82
C LEU A 123 20.57 -4.86 30.59
N VAL A 124 19.83 -5.14 31.66
CA VAL A 124 18.44 -5.64 31.59
C VAL A 124 17.57 -4.63 30.84
N GLY A 125 17.65 -3.35 31.19
CA GLY A 125 16.92 -2.28 30.52
C GLY A 125 17.22 -2.19 29.03
N PHE A 126 18.49 -2.30 28.64
CA PHE A 126 18.89 -2.31 27.23
C PHE A 126 18.32 -3.52 26.48
N CYS A 127 18.43 -4.73 27.03
CA CYS A 127 17.88 -5.94 26.41
C CYS A 127 16.36 -5.85 26.25
N VAL A 128 15.66 -5.41 27.29
CA VAL A 128 14.20 -5.20 27.28
C VAL A 128 13.81 -4.19 26.22
N ASN A 129 14.52 -3.05 26.15
CA ASN A 129 14.26 -2.01 25.16
C ASN A 129 14.47 -2.53 23.73
N LEU A 130 15.58 -3.22 23.47
CA LEU A 130 15.85 -3.79 22.16
C LEU A 130 14.74 -4.75 21.70
N ILE A 131 14.26 -5.61 22.59
CA ILE A 131 13.16 -6.55 22.30
C ILE A 131 11.88 -5.79 21.98
N TYR A 132 11.47 -4.83 22.81
CA TYR A 132 10.21 -4.12 22.62
C TYR A 132 10.21 -3.19 21.42
N GLU A 133 11.28 -2.44 21.21
CA GLU A 133 11.36 -1.53 20.06
C GLU A 133 11.38 -2.32 18.75
N THR A 134 12.08 -3.47 18.71
CA THR A 134 12.05 -4.35 17.53
C THR A 134 10.65 -4.90 17.30
N LEU A 135 9.96 -5.36 18.34
CA LEU A 135 8.61 -5.91 18.22
C LEU A 135 7.60 -4.87 17.73
N TYR A 136 7.62 -3.67 18.33
CA TYR A 136 6.71 -2.59 17.96
C TYR A 136 6.98 -2.02 16.57
N GLU A 137 8.23 -2.00 16.13
CA GLU A 137 8.60 -1.57 14.79
C GLU A 137 8.24 -2.63 13.74
N ALA A 138 8.46 -3.91 14.05
CA ALA A 138 8.08 -5.02 13.17
C ALA A 138 6.57 -5.09 12.93
N ASP A 139 5.76 -4.94 14.00
CA ASP A 139 4.30 -4.86 13.91
C ASP A 139 3.85 -3.72 12.99
N TYR A 140 4.42 -2.53 13.18
CA TYR A 140 4.12 -1.35 12.38
C TYR A 140 4.48 -1.53 10.90
N VAL A 141 5.68 -2.04 10.61
CA VAL A 141 6.13 -2.29 9.23
C VAL A 141 5.27 -3.36 8.56
N LEU A 142 4.85 -4.40 9.29
CA LEU A 142 3.99 -5.45 8.77
C LEU A 142 2.59 -4.93 8.42
N GLU A 143 2.00 -4.08 9.27
CA GLU A 143 0.73 -3.41 8.99
C GLU A 143 0.84 -2.54 7.73
N LYS A 144 1.87 -1.70 7.64
CA LYS A 144 2.13 -0.84 6.47
C LYS A 144 2.39 -1.64 5.20
N TYR A 145 3.10 -2.75 5.30
CA TYR A 145 3.37 -3.63 4.16
C TYR A 145 2.07 -4.24 3.62
N LYS A 146 1.17 -4.70 4.50
CA LYS A 146 -0.15 -5.22 4.11
C LYS A 146 -0.98 -4.15 3.39
N GLU A 147 -1.04 -2.93 3.93
CA GLU A 147 -1.71 -1.80 3.29
C GLU A 147 -1.15 -1.54 1.88
N SER A 148 0.18 -1.52 1.72
CA SER A 148 0.81 -1.29 0.42
C SER A 148 0.53 -2.41 -0.61
N VAL A 149 0.44 -3.66 -0.16
CA VAL A 149 0.08 -4.78 -1.03
C VAL A 149 -1.38 -4.68 -1.49
N GLU A 150 -2.29 -4.32 -0.58
CA GLU A 150 -3.71 -4.12 -0.91
C GLU A 150 -3.92 -2.96 -1.87
N GLU A 151 -3.25 -1.82 -1.65
CA GLU A 151 -3.29 -0.67 -2.55
C GLU A 151 -2.81 -1.04 -3.96
N LYS A 152 -1.68 -1.76 -4.06
CA LYS A 152 -1.18 -2.25 -5.36
C LYS A 152 -2.16 -3.18 -6.05
N HIS A 153 -2.84 -4.05 -5.29
CA HIS A 153 -3.85 -4.94 -5.84
C HIS A 153 -5.04 -4.15 -6.39
N ASN A 154 -5.53 -3.15 -5.66
CA ASN A 154 -6.63 -2.29 -6.10
C ASN A 154 -6.27 -1.48 -7.35
N ILE A 155 -5.07 -0.89 -7.39
CA ILE A 155 -4.58 -0.16 -8.58
C ILE A 155 -4.50 -1.10 -9.79
N ARG A 156 -4.01 -2.34 -9.61
CA ARG A 156 -3.94 -3.32 -10.68
C ARG A 156 -5.32 -3.70 -11.20
N GLN A 157 -6.30 -3.90 -10.32
CA GLN A 157 -7.68 -4.17 -10.72
C GLN A 157 -8.30 -3.02 -11.51
N LEU A 158 -8.10 -1.78 -11.04
CA LEU A 158 -8.55 -0.58 -11.75
C LEU A 158 -7.91 -0.47 -13.13
N SER A 159 -6.61 -0.75 -13.24
CA SER A 159 -5.89 -0.74 -14.52
C SER A 159 -6.44 -1.80 -15.49
N ILE A 160 -6.70 -3.02 -15.02
CA ILE A 160 -7.30 -4.08 -15.84
C ILE A 160 -8.70 -3.70 -16.28
N HIS A 161 -9.49 -3.10 -15.40
CA HIS A 161 -10.84 -2.65 -15.72
C HIS A 161 -10.83 -1.54 -16.78
N GLN A 162 -9.91 -0.57 -16.66
CA GLN A 162 -9.71 0.48 -17.66
C GLN A 162 -9.24 -0.06 -19.01
N GLU A 163 -8.32 -1.02 -19.01
CA GLU A 163 -7.88 -1.70 -20.24
C GLU A 163 -9.05 -2.46 -20.89
N PHE A 164 -9.85 -3.16 -20.09
CA PHE A 164 -11.05 -3.84 -20.55
C PHE A 164 -12.09 -2.87 -21.14
N ASP A 165 -12.37 -1.76 -20.47
CA ASP A 165 -13.32 -0.75 -20.96
C ASP A 165 -12.81 -0.07 -22.24
N SER A 166 -11.50 0.19 -22.33
CA SER A 166 -10.85 0.67 -23.55
C SER A 166 -11.04 -0.32 -24.71
N LEU A 167 -10.72 -1.60 -24.50
CA LEU A 167 -10.94 -2.66 -25.50
C LEU A 167 -12.42 -2.76 -25.92
N LYS A 168 -13.34 -2.67 -24.96
CA LYS A 168 -14.78 -2.69 -25.23
C LYS A 168 -15.23 -1.50 -26.08
N SER A 169 -14.71 -0.30 -25.80
CA SER A 169 -15.02 0.91 -26.57
C SER A 169 -14.59 0.80 -28.03
N GLN A 170 -13.44 0.15 -28.30
CA GLN A 170 -12.89 0.01 -29.66
C GLN A 170 -13.76 -0.87 -30.56
N VAL A 171 -14.52 -1.81 -30.00
CA VAL A 171 -15.38 -2.74 -30.75
C VAL A 171 -16.70 -2.07 -31.18
N ASN A 172 -17.10 -0.95 -30.56
CA ASN A 172 -18.41 -0.30 -30.66
C ASN A 172 -19.56 -1.35 -30.74
N PRO A 173 -20.01 -1.89 -29.59
CA PRO A 173 -21.01 -2.96 -29.58
C PRO A 173 -22.27 -2.64 -30.38
N HIS A 174 -22.72 -1.39 -30.37
CA HIS A 174 -23.89 -0.97 -31.13
C HIS A 174 -23.68 -1.09 -32.64
N PHE A 175 -22.52 -0.67 -33.15
CA PHE A 175 -22.16 -0.89 -34.55
C PHE A 175 -22.12 -2.38 -34.89
N LEU A 176 -21.49 -3.20 -34.03
CA LEU A 176 -21.41 -4.65 -34.21
C LEU A 176 -22.80 -5.30 -34.33
N PHE A 177 -23.70 -5.01 -33.38
CA PHE A 177 -25.05 -5.57 -33.38
C PHE A 177 -25.86 -5.11 -34.61
N ASN A 178 -25.69 -3.85 -35.03
CA ASN A 178 -26.33 -3.36 -36.25
C ASN A 178 -25.83 -4.10 -37.50
N CYS A 179 -24.53 -4.38 -37.59
CA CYS A 179 -23.98 -5.16 -38.68
C CYS A 179 -24.52 -6.60 -38.70
N PHE A 180 -24.70 -7.24 -37.53
CA PHE A 180 -25.31 -8.57 -37.46
C PHE A 180 -26.77 -8.58 -37.90
N ASN A 181 -27.55 -7.57 -37.51
CA ASN A 181 -28.94 -7.45 -37.95
C ASN A 181 -29.05 -7.27 -39.46
N THR A 182 -28.23 -6.37 -40.04
CA THR A 182 -28.18 -6.18 -41.50
C THR A 182 -27.74 -7.47 -42.22
N LEU A 183 -26.72 -8.15 -41.71
CA LEU A 183 -26.27 -9.42 -42.27
C LEU A 183 -27.38 -10.48 -42.24
N SER A 184 -28.13 -10.59 -41.14
CA SER A 184 -29.25 -11.52 -41.02
C SER A 184 -30.36 -11.25 -42.04
N SER A 185 -30.69 -9.98 -42.30
CA SER A 185 -31.64 -9.60 -43.36
C SER A 185 -31.13 -9.99 -44.74
N LEU A 186 -29.85 -9.66 -45.03
CA LEU A 186 -29.22 -9.96 -46.32
C LEU A 186 -29.13 -11.46 -46.60
N ILE A 187 -28.89 -12.31 -45.59
CA ILE A 187 -28.86 -13.78 -45.78
C ILE A 187 -30.20 -14.28 -46.34
N SER A 188 -31.30 -13.68 -45.90
CA SER A 188 -32.66 -14.06 -46.33
C SER A 188 -33.03 -13.46 -47.69
N GLU A 189 -32.55 -12.26 -48.00
CA GLU A 189 -32.88 -11.54 -49.24
C GLU A 189 -31.94 -11.87 -50.42
N ASP A 190 -30.62 -11.80 -50.21
CA ASP A 190 -29.59 -11.95 -51.24
C ASP A 190 -28.28 -12.45 -50.63
N ARG A 191 -28.04 -13.75 -50.79
CA ARG A 191 -26.86 -14.45 -50.25
C ARG A 191 -25.54 -13.88 -50.78
N LYS A 192 -25.47 -13.39 -52.02
CA LYS A 192 -24.23 -12.82 -52.57
C LYS A 192 -23.92 -11.47 -51.93
N LYS A 193 -24.95 -10.64 -51.69
CA LYS A 193 -24.79 -9.39 -50.93
C LYS A 193 -24.38 -9.65 -49.49
N ALA A 194 -24.96 -10.66 -48.85
CA ALA A 194 -24.59 -11.07 -47.49
C ALA A 194 -23.09 -11.44 -47.38
N GLU A 195 -22.58 -12.25 -48.31
CA GLU A 195 -21.16 -12.63 -48.35
C GLU A 195 -20.24 -11.41 -48.54
N LYS A 196 -20.61 -10.50 -49.45
CA LYS A 196 -19.86 -9.25 -49.65
C LYS A 196 -19.86 -8.38 -48.39
N PHE A 197 -21.01 -8.21 -47.75
CA PHE A 197 -21.15 -7.45 -46.51
C PHE A 197 -20.29 -8.04 -45.37
N LEU A 198 -20.32 -9.37 -45.20
CA LEU A 198 -19.50 -10.06 -44.19
C LEU A 198 -18.00 -9.86 -44.44
N ASN A 199 -17.55 -9.86 -45.69
CA ASN A 199 -16.15 -9.62 -46.02
C ASN A 199 -15.72 -8.17 -45.69
N GLU A 200 -16.53 -7.18 -46.04
CA GLU A 200 -16.27 -5.78 -45.67
C GLU A 200 -16.28 -5.59 -44.14
N LEU A 201 -17.22 -6.22 -43.43
CA LEU A 201 -17.28 -6.22 -41.97
C LEU A 201 -16.00 -6.80 -41.36
N SER A 202 -15.51 -7.91 -41.93
CA SER A 202 -14.26 -8.56 -41.49
C SER A 202 -13.01 -7.70 -41.77
N LYS A 203 -13.02 -6.86 -42.82
CA LYS A 203 -11.93 -5.91 -43.10
C LYS A 203 -11.93 -4.76 -42.09
N VAL A 204 -13.11 -4.20 -41.81
CA VAL A 204 -13.30 -3.13 -40.81
C VAL A 204 -12.82 -3.60 -39.43
N TYR A 205 -13.27 -4.76 -38.94
CA TYR A 205 -12.85 -5.27 -37.63
C TYR A 205 -11.36 -5.65 -37.56
N ARG A 206 -10.80 -6.23 -38.64
CA ARG A 206 -9.35 -6.48 -38.68
C ARG A 206 -8.53 -5.21 -38.57
N TYR A 207 -8.95 -4.14 -39.24
CA TYR A 207 -8.28 -2.85 -39.12
C TYR A 207 -8.41 -2.29 -37.69
N LEU A 208 -9.61 -2.32 -37.10
CA LEU A 208 -9.85 -1.82 -35.74
C LEU A 208 -9.03 -2.55 -34.67
N LEU A 209 -8.88 -3.87 -34.79
CA LEU A 209 -8.14 -4.67 -33.81
C LEU A 209 -6.61 -4.60 -33.98
N ARG A 210 -6.13 -4.41 -35.21
CA ARG A 210 -4.69 -4.51 -35.55
C ARG A 210 -3.94 -3.21 -35.37
N ASN A 211 -4.60 -2.06 -35.48
CA ASN A 211 -3.96 -0.75 -35.37
C ASN A 211 -3.85 -0.22 -33.92
N ASN A 212 -4.10 -1.07 -32.92
CA ASN A 212 -3.97 -0.72 -31.50
C ASN A 212 -2.53 -0.67 -30.96
N GLU A 213 -1.54 -1.19 -31.69
CA GLU A 213 -0.18 -1.36 -31.13
C GLU A 213 0.69 -0.09 -31.24
N ASP A 214 0.57 0.71 -32.30
CA ASP A 214 1.50 1.84 -32.56
C ASP A 214 0.84 3.24 -32.70
N GLY A 215 -0.51 3.33 -32.68
CA GLY A 215 -1.24 4.61 -32.74
C GLY A 215 -1.09 5.43 -34.04
N LEU A 216 -0.35 4.89 -35.03
CA LEU A 216 -0.07 5.49 -36.33
C LEU A 216 -0.46 4.52 -37.44
N SER A 217 -1.00 5.05 -38.53
CA SER A 217 -1.42 4.29 -39.71
C SER A 217 -1.08 5.06 -40.98
N THR A 218 -0.77 4.36 -42.07
CA THR A 218 -0.55 5.03 -43.35
C THR A 218 -1.87 5.59 -43.88
N VAL A 219 -1.80 6.72 -44.57
CA VAL A 219 -2.92 7.31 -45.31
C VAL A 219 -3.59 6.26 -46.22
N GLU A 220 -2.80 5.40 -46.86
CA GLU A 220 -3.32 4.30 -47.68
C GLU A 220 -4.24 3.35 -46.89
N ASN A 221 -3.82 2.96 -45.68
CA ASN A 221 -4.59 2.08 -44.80
C ASN A 221 -5.87 2.75 -44.30
N GLU A 222 -5.79 4.05 -43.94
CA GLU A 222 -6.97 4.85 -43.56
C GLU A 222 -8.01 4.88 -44.69
N ILE A 223 -7.58 5.18 -45.92
CA ILE A 223 -8.49 5.25 -47.07
C ILE A 223 -9.12 3.87 -47.34
N ARG A 224 -8.34 2.80 -47.24
CA ARG A 224 -8.82 1.44 -47.41
C ARG A 224 -9.88 1.08 -46.36
N PHE A 225 -9.66 1.50 -45.12
CA PHE A 225 -10.64 1.37 -44.04
C PHE A 225 -11.92 2.17 -44.34
N ILE A 226 -11.81 3.47 -44.66
CA ILE A 226 -12.94 4.35 -44.98
C ILE A 226 -13.78 3.75 -46.13
N ARG A 227 -13.14 3.24 -47.18
CA ARG A 227 -13.83 2.59 -48.30
C ARG A 227 -14.61 1.34 -47.85
N SER A 228 -14.00 0.50 -47.03
CA SER A 228 -14.64 -0.73 -46.52
C SER A 228 -15.81 -0.38 -45.60
N TYR A 229 -15.63 0.62 -44.71
CA TYR A 229 -16.68 1.12 -43.82
C TYR A 229 -17.85 1.75 -44.60
N TYR A 230 -17.55 2.52 -45.65
CA TYR A 230 -18.57 3.10 -46.52
C TYR A 230 -19.40 2.04 -47.24
N GLN A 231 -18.79 0.93 -47.68
CA GLN A 231 -19.55 -0.17 -48.28
C GLN A 231 -20.59 -0.75 -47.31
N LEU A 232 -20.28 -0.81 -46.01
CA LEU A 232 -21.24 -1.22 -44.97
C LEU A 232 -22.37 -0.19 -44.82
N LEU A 233 -22.04 1.11 -44.78
CA LEU A 233 -23.03 2.19 -44.69
C LEU A 233 -23.94 2.24 -45.93
N GLN A 234 -23.37 2.14 -47.12
CA GLN A 234 -24.10 2.15 -48.39
C GLN A 234 -25.07 0.97 -48.48
N THR A 235 -24.68 -0.20 -47.97
CA THR A 235 -25.58 -1.37 -47.93
C THR A 235 -26.81 -1.12 -47.04
N ARG A 236 -26.66 -0.32 -45.97
CA ARG A 236 -27.75 0.01 -45.04
C ARG A 236 -28.60 1.19 -45.50
N HIS A 237 -27.98 2.23 -46.03
CA HIS A 237 -28.61 3.53 -46.30
C HIS A 237 -28.87 3.79 -47.79
N GLY A 238 -28.45 2.88 -48.67
CA GLY A 238 -28.60 3.04 -50.10
C GLY A 238 -27.90 4.33 -50.59
N GLU A 239 -28.62 5.13 -51.36
CA GLU A 239 -28.09 6.39 -51.92
C GLU A 239 -28.16 7.59 -50.97
N ALA A 240 -28.66 7.42 -49.75
CA ALA A 240 -28.71 8.51 -48.77
C ALA A 240 -27.32 8.96 -48.28
N VAL A 241 -26.26 8.20 -48.60
CA VAL A 241 -24.87 8.54 -48.28
C VAL A 241 -24.03 8.46 -49.55
N GLN A 242 -23.33 9.55 -49.87
CA GLN A 242 -22.38 9.62 -50.98
C GLN A 242 -20.98 9.93 -50.44
N LEU A 243 -19.97 9.22 -50.92
CA LEU A 243 -18.58 9.40 -50.53
C LEU A 243 -17.74 9.82 -51.73
N ASN A 244 -17.13 11.00 -51.66
CA ASN A 244 -16.07 11.44 -52.56
C ASN A 244 -14.74 11.50 -51.80
N ILE A 245 -13.70 10.83 -52.31
CA ILE A 245 -12.35 10.85 -51.73
C ILE A 245 -11.40 11.38 -52.79
N GLU A 246 -10.82 12.55 -52.53
CA GLU A 246 -9.78 13.15 -53.34
C GLU A 246 -8.49 13.24 -52.54
N ILE A 247 -7.47 12.48 -52.95
CA ILE A 247 -6.15 12.54 -52.33
C ILE A 247 -5.05 12.42 -53.37
N ASP A 248 -3.96 13.14 -53.13
CA ASP A 248 -2.74 12.99 -53.92
C ASP A 248 -1.98 11.74 -53.46
N LYS A 249 -1.66 10.86 -54.41
CA LYS A 249 -0.95 9.59 -54.17
C LYS A 249 0.38 9.77 -53.44
N ARG A 250 1.01 10.94 -53.54
CA ARG A 250 2.28 11.25 -52.84
C ARG A 250 2.15 11.15 -51.33
N TYR A 251 0.94 11.29 -50.78
CA TYR A 251 0.68 11.20 -49.35
C TYR A 251 0.31 9.80 -48.85
N GLU A 252 0.06 8.81 -49.73
CA GLU A 252 -0.29 7.43 -49.33
C GLU A 252 0.65 6.78 -48.30
N PRO A 253 1.99 6.95 -48.36
CA PRO A 253 2.90 6.36 -47.38
C PRO A 253 3.04 7.16 -46.09
N TYR A 254 2.44 8.36 -45.99
CA TYR A 254 2.56 9.20 -44.80
C TYR A 254 1.78 8.59 -43.64
N LEU A 255 2.31 8.75 -42.43
CA LEU A 255 1.67 8.30 -41.19
C LEU A 255 0.75 9.39 -40.64
N LEU A 256 -0.46 8.99 -40.26
CA LEU A 256 -1.43 9.83 -39.57
C LEU A 256 -1.77 9.22 -38.21
N PRO A 257 -2.11 10.06 -37.21
CA PRO A 257 -2.82 9.60 -36.02
C PRO A 257 -4.15 8.95 -36.43
N LEU A 258 -4.56 7.91 -35.73
CA LEU A 258 -5.81 7.18 -36.03
C LEU A 258 -7.02 8.13 -36.07
N ALA A 259 -7.80 8.07 -37.15
CA ALA A 259 -9.01 8.89 -37.30
C ALA A 259 -10.23 8.34 -36.53
N PHE A 260 -10.19 7.07 -36.11
CA PHE A 260 -11.34 6.38 -35.52
C PHE A 260 -11.87 6.94 -34.17
N PRO A 261 -11.06 7.53 -33.27
CA PRO A 261 -11.61 8.13 -32.04
C PRO A 261 -12.68 9.21 -32.30
N ALA A 262 -12.72 9.78 -33.51
CA ALA A 262 -13.63 10.87 -33.88
C ALA A 262 -14.93 10.42 -34.57
N ILE A 263 -15.03 9.19 -35.08
CA ILE A 263 -16.19 8.73 -35.88
C ILE A 263 -17.20 7.95 -35.02
N ALA A 264 -16.80 7.51 -33.82
CA ALA A 264 -17.64 6.77 -32.88
C ALA A 264 -18.19 7.62 -31.71
N GLY A 265 -17.90 8.93 -31.68
CA GLY A 265 -18.39 9.89 -30.69
C GLY A 265 -19.60 10.69 -31.18
#